data_AF-R9GU99-F1
#
_entry.id   AF-R9GU99-F1
#
_cell.length_a   1.000
_cell.length_b   1.000
_cell.length_c   1.000
_cell.angle_alpha   90.00
_cell.angle_beta   90.00
_cell.angle_gamma   90.00
#
_symmetry.space_group_name_H-M   'P 1'
#
loop_
_entity.id
_entity.type
_entity.pdbx_description
1 polymer ?
#
loop_
_entity_poly.entity_id
_entity_poly.type
_entity_poly.pdbx_seq_one_letter_code
_entity_poly.pdbx_strand_id
1 'polypeptide(L)' 'MEISPDWIEKIEVLKEAKATALYGSKAANGVLLIEIKKAYASKIDFSQK' A
#
# COMPACT_ATOMS: atom_id res chain seq x y z
N MET A 1 -13.89 6.17 4.35
CA MET A 1 -13.29 4.83 4.12
C MET A 1 -12.36 4.57 5.27
N GLU A 2 -12.63 3.55 6.08
CA GLU A 2 -11.78 3.18 7.21
C GLU A 2 -11.10 1.85 6.88
N ILE A 3 -9.78 1.82 6.96
CA ILE A 3 -8.98 0.60 6.85
C ILE A 3 -8.62 0.20 8.28
N SER A 4 -9.14 -0.93 8.74
CA SER A 4 -8.81 -1.43 10.08
C SER A 4 -7.36 -1.96 10.10
N PRO A 5 -6.57 -1.66 11.15
CA PRO A 5 -5.21 -2.19 11.30
C PRO A 5 -5.15 -3.72 11.29
N ASP A 6 -6.19 -4.40 11.78
CA ASP A 6 -6.22 -5.86 11.87
C ASP A 6 -6.22 -6.56 10.49
N TRP A 7 -6.55 -5.82 9.44
CA TRP A 7 -6.58 -6.32 8.06
C TRP A 7 -5.18 -6.40 7.45
N ILE A 8 -4.20 -5.74 8.04
CA ILE A 8 -2.84 -5.67 7.54
C ILE A 8 -2.15 -7.03 7.74
N GLU A 9 -1.60 -7.56 6.65
CA GLU A 9 -0.72 -8.73 6.65
C GLU A 9 0.73 -8.31 6.85
N LYS A 10 1.18 -7.32 6.06
CA LYS A 10 2.57 -6.88 6.05
C LYS A 10 2.66 -5.41 5.65
N ILE A 11 3.61 -4.71 6.26
CA ILE A 11 4.01 -3.36 5.85
C ILE A 11 5.49 -3.41 5.44
N GLU A 12 5.79 -2.90 4.25
CA GLU A 12 7.17 -2.71 3.78
C GLU A 12 7.40 -1.24 3.42
N VAL A 13 8.47 -0.67 3.95
CA VAL A 13 8.88 0.72 3.67
C VAL A 13 9.98 0.68 2.62
N LEU A 14 9.69 1.23 1.44
CA LEU A 14 10.66 1.38 0.35
C LEU A 14 11.22 2.78 0.37
N LYS A 15 12.54 2.89 0.51
CA LYS A 15 13.27 4.16 0.47
C LYS A 15 13.48 4.64 -0.97
N GLU A 16 13.57 5.95 -1.11
CA GLU A 16 13.62 6.76 -2.35
C GLU A 16 14.14 6.01 -3.59
N ALA A 17 15.41 5.61 -3.62
CA ALA A 17 16.00 4.97 -4.80
C ALA A 17 15.31 3.64 -5.20
N LYS A 18 14.98 2.78 -4.23
CA LYS A 18 14.29 1.49 -4.46
C LYS A 18 12.83 1.71 -4.85
N ALA A 19 12.17 2.70 -4.23
CA ALA A 19 10.77 3.04 -4.51
C ALA A 19 10.60 3.64 -5.91
N THR A 20 11.49 4.57 -6.29
CA THR A 20 11.47 5.24 -7.60
C THR A 20 11.77 4.27 -8.74
N ALA A 21 12.70 3.32 -8.53
CA ALA A 21 13.01 2.29 -9.54
C ALA A 21 11.80 1.41 -9.89
N LEU A 22 10.89 1.18 -8.93
CA LEU A 22 9.72 0.32 -9.11
C LEU A 22 8.46 1.09 -9.53
N TYR A 23 8.25 2.29 -8.99
CA TYR A 23 6.98 3.03 -9.10
C TYR A 23 7.12 4.41 -9.76
N GLY A 24 8.32 4.77 -10.22
CA GLY A 24 8.58 6.00 -10.97
C GLY A 24 8.52 7.28 -10.14
N SER A 25 8.32 8.42 -10.80
CA SER A 25 8.37 9.76 -10.18
C SER A 25 7.37 9.97 -9.04
N LYS A 26 6.25 9.23 -9.04
CA LYS A 26 5.25 9.27 -7.95
C LYS A 26 5.79 8.75 -6.62
N ALA A 27 6.87 7.97 -6.65
CA ALA A 27 7.52 7.39 -5.49
C ALA A 27 8.77 8.15 -5.03
N ALA A 28 8.96 9.40 -5.50
CA ALA A 28 10.12 10.22 -5.17
C ALA A 28 10.30 10.42 -3.65
N ASN A 29 9.20 10.45 -2.89
CA ASN A 29 9.21 10.59 -1.44
C ASN A 29 9.26 9.25 -0.67
N GLY A 30 9.51 8.15 -1.37
CA GLY A 30 9.39 6.80 -0.85
C GLY A 30 7.97 6.21 -1.01
N VAL A 31 7.85 4.91 -0.74
CA VAL A 31 6.59 4.16 -0.85
C VAL A 31 6.37 3.32 0.40
N LEU A 32 5.14 3.33 0.88
CA LEU A 32 4.66 2.37 1.87
C LEU A 32 3.86 1.29 1.13
N LEU A 33 4.38 0.07 1.08
CA LEU A 33 3.67 -1.08 0.54
C LEU A 33 2.92 -1.77 1.68
N ILE A 34 1.59 -1.81 1.57
CA ILE A 34 0.71 -2.46 2.55
C ILE A 34 0.06 -3.67 1.87
N GLU A 35 0.33 -4.85 2.39
CA GLU A 35 -0.33 -6.08 1.99
C GLU A 35 -1.50 -6.36 2.94
N ILE A 36 -2.65 -6.71 2.38
CA ILE A 36 -3.89 -6.95 3.13
C ILE A 36 -4.17 -8.45 3.15
N LYS A 37 -4.55 -8.96 4.32
CA LYS A 37 -5.04 -10.33 4.51
C LYS A 37 -6.17 -10.62 3.52
N LYS A 38 -6.08 -11.75 2.83
CA LYS A 38 -7.05 -12.17 1.80
C LYS A 38 -8.51 -12.13 2.28
N ALA A 39 -8.75 -12.44 3.55
CA ALA A 39 -10.08 -12.43 4.17
C ALA A 39 -10.77 -11.04 4.16
N TYR A 40 -10.00 -9.95 4.03
CA TYR A 40 -10.53 -8.58 4.02
C TYR A 40 -10.40 -7.88 2.67
N ALA A 41 -9.90 -8.55 1.63
CA ALA A 41 -9.70 -7.94 0.31
C ALA A 41 -11.01 -7.40 -0.30
N SER A 42 -12.15 -8.08 -0.07
CA SER A 42 -13.47 -7.64 -0.53
C SER A 42 -14.05 -6.45 0.25
N LYS A 43 -13.45 -6.08 1.39
CA LYS A 43 -13.90 -4.94 2.20
C LYS A 43 -13.31 -3.61 1.74
N ILE A 44 -12.36 -3.64 0.79
CA ILE A 44 -11.73 -2.43 0.27
C ILE A 44 -12.35 -2.10 -1.09
N ASP A 45 -13.02 -0.96 -1.14
CA ASP A 45 -13.63 -0.45 -2.36
C ASP A 45 -12.74 0.64 -2.98
N PHE A 46 -12.07 0.34 -4.08
CA PHE A 46 -11.24 1.31 -4.80
C PHE A 46 -12.01 2.10 -5.87
N SER A 47 -13.33 1.94 -5.98
CA SER A 47 -14.16 2.61 -6.99
C SER A 47 -14.51 4.05 -6.65
N GLN A 48 -14.35 4.46 -5.38
CA GLN A 48 -14.55 5.83 -4.93
C GLN A 48 -13.40 6.70 -5.46
N LYS A 49 -13.65 7.36 -6.60
CA LYS A 49 -12.76 8.35 -7.21
C LYS A 49 -13.38 9.74 -7.10
#